data_AF-A0AAV0XM34-F1
#
_entry.id   AF-A0AAV0XM34-F1
#
_cell.length_a   1.000
_cell.length_b   1.000
_cell.length_c   1.000
_cell.angle_alpha   90.00
_cell.angle_beta   90.00
_cell.angle_gamma   90.00
#
_symmetry.space_group_name_H-M   'P 1'
#
loop_
_entity.id
_entity.type
_entity.pdbx_description
1 polymer ?
#
loop_
_entity_poly.entity_id
_entity_poly.type
_entity_poly.pdbx_seq_one_letter_code
_entity_poly.pdbx_strand_id
1 'polypeptide(L)'
;MPLQFIKSQRGHDLLIHDGFIHKRERTIGEKVIWRCNESKNCTGRAHTMQDSVIKYKEHKHVENRAKIEVKKTINKMKENAIPTIMPTRSLLAETSSKLPSEVAGQMPNPKCLKRTIQRVRNISEAVLANPQTSNFEIPDQFRLTLDGDNFLLYDSGDSDIYEDRILLFSTERNLNLLKDSEHWFSDGKFSSCPNLFYQFYTIHSVFHSDIIPLVYVLLPDKKEITYKKLFQELKSLKPDLCPKSFMVDFEKAVMNAIKNEFPHTKIHGCFFHLSQAVWRQIQHHGLAKQYSDDVKFSLEVRKLAALAFVPVDKVIESFELLLESTYYIENEQMLSPLITYFEGTWIGILDRRGNRRPPLFSIEIWNCYDRLQESLPRTNNKIEVA
;
A
#
# COMPACT_ATOMS: atom_id res chain seq x y z
N MET A 1 32.92 -38.98 -5.74
CA MET A 1 32.10 -37.76 -5.61
C MET A 1 31.78 -37.55 -4.14
N PRO A 2 31.82 -36.31 -3.62
CA PRO A 2 31.43 -36.02 -2.25
C PRO A 2 29.96 -36.37 -2.01
N LEU A 3 29.63 -36.79 -0.79
CA LEU A 3 28.24 -37.07 -0.40
C LEU A 3 27.42 -35.77 -0.41
N GLN A 4 26.23 -35.80 -0.99
CA GLN A 4 25.32 -34.67 -1.00
C GLN A 4 24.20 -34.87 0.02
N PHE A 5 23.91 -33.83 0.80
CA PHE A 5 22.86 -33.89 1.83
C PHE A 5 21.85 -32.76 1.67
N ILE A 6 20.60 -33.04 2.06
CA ILE A 6 19.54 -32.05 2.20
C ILE A 6 18.80 -32.26 3.52
N LYS A 7 18.19 -31.21 4.07
CA LYS A 7 17.39 -31.32 5.30
C LYS A 7 15.97 -31.79 5.00
N SER A 8 15.44 -32.64 5.88
CA SER A 8 14.03 -33.02 5.91
C SER A 8 13.16 -31.92 6.53
N GLN A 9 11.83 -32.06 6.49
CA GLN A 9 10.92 -31.13 7.16
C GLN A 9 11.15 -31.03 8.68
N ARG A 10 11.71 -32.08 9.29
CA ARG A 10 12.02 -32.15 10.74
C ARG A 10 13.49 -31.85 11.05
N GLY A 11 14.26 -31.34 10.08
CA GLY A 11 15.67 -30.96 10.29
C GLY A 11 16.69 -32.10 10.22
N HIS A 12 16.27 -33.35 10.07
CA HIS A 12 17.21 -34.47 9.87
C HIS A 12 17.83 -34.47 8.48
N ASP A 13 19.07 -34.94 8.37
CA ASP A 13 19.76 -35.11 7.09
C ASP A 13 19.13 -36.23 6.24
N LEU A 14 19.04 -35.96 4.95
CA LEU A 14 18.73 -36.93 3.91
C LEU A 14 19.89 -36.97 2.93
N LEU A 15 20.35 -38.18 2.62
CA LEU A 15 21.42 -38.40 1.65
C LEU A 15 20.84 -38.42 0.24
N ILE A 16 21.43 -37.64 -0.66
CA ILE A 16 21.20 -37.72 -2.10
C ILE A 16 22.33 -38.55 -2.70
N HIS A 17 21.96 -39.65 -3.34
CA HIS A 17 22.91 -40.48 -4.08
C HIS A 17 22.20 -41.11 -5.27
N ASP A 18 22.85 -41.04 -6.43
CA ASP A 18 22.40 -41.66 -7.69
C ASP A 18 20.96 -41.33 -8.08
N GLY A 19 20.55 -40.06 -7.94
CA GLY A 19 19.18 -39.65 -8.28
C GLY A 19 18.09 -40.06 -7.26
N PHE A 20 18.48 -40.61 -6.10
CA PHE A 20 17.56 -41.03 -5.05
C PHE A 20 17.80 -40.31 -3.70
N ILE A 21 16.72 -40.14 -2.94
CA ILE A 21 16.75 -39.57 -1.59
C ILE A 21 16.65 -40.68 -0.57
N HIS A 22 17.57 -40.68 0.40
CA HIS A 22 17.63 -41.65 1.47
C HIS A 22 17.51 -40.96 2.84
N LYS A 23 16.79 -41.60 3.76
CA LYS A 23 16.70 -41.17 5.17
C LYS A 23 17.54 -42.10 6.04
N ARG A 24 18.10 -41.57 7.13
CA ARG A 24 18.89 -42.35 8.08
C ARG A 24 18.03 -43.46 8.70
N GLU A 25 18.52 -44.70 8.65
CA GLU A 25 17.89 -45.88 9.25
C GLU A 25 18.56 -46.20 10.59
N ARG A 26 19.90 -46.30 10.63
CA ARG A 26 20.69 -46.54 11.84
C ARG A 26 22.17 -46.24 11.62
N THR A 27 22.90 -46.04 12.70
CA THR A 27 24.36 -45.89 12.73
C THR A 27 24.97 -47.05 13.49
N ILE A 28 26.04 -47.66 12.96
CA ILE A 28 26.75 -48.79 13.56
C ILE A 28 28.24 -48.48 13.49
N GLY A 29 28.86 -48.09 14.61
CA GLY A 29 30.23 -47.57 14.62
C GLY A 29 30.37 -46.36 13.69
N GLU A 30 31.37 -46.38 12.81
CA GLU A 30 31.62 -45.33 11.79
C GLU A 30 30.71 -45.42 10.55
N LYS A 31 29.86 -46.46 10.48
CA LYS A 31 29.02 -46.73 9.32
C LYS A 31 27.60 -46.23 9.52
N VAL A 32 27.10 -45.44 8.57
CA VAL A 32 25.70 -44.98 8.56
C VAL A 32 24.91 -45.71 7.48
N ILE A 33 23.74 -46.23 7.84
CA ILE A 33 22.84 -46.92 6.93
C ILE A 33 21.67 -46.00 6.60
N TRP A 34 21.46 -45.78 5.32
CA TRP A 34 20.40 -44.94 4.78
C TRP A 34 19.43 -45.80 3.98
N ARG A 35 18.13 -45.64 4.23
CA ARG A 35 17.06 -46.33 3.49
C ARG A 35 16.36 -45.37 2.55
N CYS A 36 15.82 -45.89 1.45
CA CYS A 36 14.99 -45.10 0.54
C CYS A 36 13.89 -44.32 1.30
N ASN A 37 13.73 -43.04 0.94
CA ASN A 37 12.74 -42.14 1.53
C ASN A 37 11.41 -42.07 0.74
N GLU A 38 11.38 -42.59 -0.49
CA GLU A 38 10.26 -42.33 -1.42
C GLU A 38 9.11 -43.33 -1.34
N SER A 39 9.44 -44.63 -1.29
CA SER A 39 8.44 -45.70 -1.26
C SER A 39 8.62 -46.57 -0.03
N LYS A 40 7.53 -46.83 0.69
CA LYS A 40 7.53 -47.71 1.87
C LYS A 40 7.96 -49.15 1.52
N ASN A 41 7.70 -49.57 0.28
CA ASN A 41 8.00 -50.91 -0.21
C ASN A 41 9.34 -50.98 -0.97
N CYS A 42 10.06 -49.86 -1.07
CA CYS A 42 11.39 -49.86 -1.67
C CYS A 42 12.43 -50.38 -0.69
N THR A 43 13.25 -51.33 -1.17
CA THR A 43 14.35 -51.93 -0.40
C THR A 43 15.70 -51.25 -0.65
N GLY A 44 15.72 -50.16 -1.42
CA GLY A 44 16.94 -49.43 -1.76
C GLY A 44 17.63 -48.88 -0.51
N ARG A 45 18.95 -49.09 -0.42
CA ARG A 45 19.77 -48.71 0.73
C ARG A 45 21.14 -48.24 0.28
N ALA A 46 21.64 -47.19 0.93
CA ALA A 46 23.00 -46.74 0.81
C ALA A 46 23.69 -46.89 2.17
N HIS A 47 24.93 -47.37 2.17
CA HIS A 47 25.77 -47.43 3.36
C HIS A 47 26.94 -46.49 3.15
N THR A 48 27.11 -45.55 4.06
CA THR A 48 28.23 -44.60 4.02
C THR A 48 29.18 -44.89 5.17
N MET A 49 30.46 -44.62 4.94
CA MET A 49 31.51 -44.62 5.96
C MET A 49 32.43 -43.46 5.62
N GLN A 50 32.68 -42.59 6.60
CA GLN A 50 33.31 -41.28 6.37
C GLN A 50 32.56 -40.53 5.25
N ASP A 51 33.25 -40.18 4.15
CA ASP A 51 32.72 -39.39 3.04
C ASP A 51 32.42 -40.20 1.76
N SER A 52 32.28 -41.52 1.89
CA SER A 52 32.07 -42.40 0.73
C SER A 52 30.91 -43.38 0.92
N VAL A 53 30.27 -43.76 -0.19
CA VAL A 53 29.30 -44.85 -0.23
C VAL A 53 30.06 -46.17 -0.38
N ILE A 54 30.00 -47.03 0.63
CA ILE A 54 30.71 -48.31 0.68
C ILE A 54 29.86 -49.49 0.21
N LYS A 55 28.53 -49.35 0.22
CA LYS A 55 27.60 -50.37 -0.26
C LYS A 55 26.30 -49.73 -0.72
N TYR A 56 25.83 -50.15 -1.89
CA TYR A 56 24.59 -49.65 -2.46
C TYR A 56 23.67 -50.81 -2.86
N LYS A 57 22.38 -50.65 -2.61
CA LYS A 57 21.33 -51.59 -3.02
C LYS A 57 20.32 -50.84 -3.87
N GLU A 58 20.07 -51.37 -5.06
CA GLU A 58 19.21 -50.77 -6.08
C GLU A 58 17.76 -50.56 -5.64
N HIS A 59 17.13 -49.61 -6.31
CA HIS A 59 15.75 -49.19 -6.10
C HIS A 59 14.80 -49.95 -7.02
N LYS A 60 13.56 -50.17 -6.54
CA LYS A 60 12.47 -50.75 -7.35
C LYS A 60 11.60 -49.69 -8.03
N HIS A 61 12.15 -48.50 -8.24
CA HIS A 61 11.45 -47.37 -8.83
C HIS A 61 12.47 -46.47 -9.52
N VAL A 62 11.99 -45.68 -10.49
CA VAL A 62 12.81 -44.74 -11.25
C VAL A 62 13.22 -43.55 -10.37
N GLU A 63 14.36 -42.96 -10.69
CA GLU A 63 14.85 -41.70 -10.11
C GLU A 63 13.92 -40.53 -10.44
N ASN A 64 13.80 -39.57 -9.53
CA ASN A 64 13.05 -38.34 -9.76
C ASN A 64 13.93 -37.13 -9.42
N ARG A 65 14.70 -36.69 -10.42
CA ARG A 65 15.63 -35.55 -10.29
C ARG A 65 14.89 -34.24 -10.03
N ALA A 66 13.72 -34.03 -10.66
CA ALA A 66 12.91 -32.84 -10.44
C ALA A 66 12.49 -32.69 -8.97
N LYS A 67 12.10 -33.80 -8.32
CA LYS A 67 11.72 -33.81 -6.90
C LYS A 67 12.91 -33.57 -5.96
N ILE A 68 14.11 -34.00 -6.34
CA ILE A 68 15.35 -33.65 -5.62
C ILE A 68 15.57 -32.14 -5.70
N GLU A 69 15.48 -31.57 -6.90
CA GLU A 69 15.65 -30.13 -7.10
C GLU A 69 14.58 -29.31 -6.38
N VAL A 70 13.30 -29.71 -6.41
CA VAL A 70 12.23 -29.08 -5.60
C VAL A 70 12.63 -29.03 -4.12
N LYS A 71 13.15 -30.11 -3.55
CA LYS A 71 13.56 -30.13 -2.14
C LYS A 71 14.79 -29.26 -1.87
N LYS A 72 15.77 -29.24 -2.76
CA LYS A 72 16.93 -28.35 -2.66
C LYS A 72 16.47 -26.89 -2.69
N THR A 73 15.61 -26.52 -3.63
CA THR A 73 15.05 -25.17 -3.72
C THR A 73 14.30 -24.79 -2.46
N ILE A 74 13.45 -25.67 -1.91
CA ILE A 74 12.73 -25.37 -0.66
C ILE A 74 13.69 -25.18 0.52
N ASN A 75 14.75 -25.98 0.65
CA ASN A 75 15.74 -25.79 1.72
C ASN A 75 16.50 -24.48 1.54
N LYS A 76 16.94 -24.16 0.32
CA LYS A 76 17.57 -22.87 0.00
C LYS A 76 16.64 -21.69 0.28
N MET A 77 15.35 -21.81 -0.04
CA MET A 77 14.35 -20.79 0.31
C MET A 77 14.24 -20.60 1.82
N LYS A 78 14.28 -21.69 2.61
CA LYS A 78 14.22 -21.60 4.08
C LYS A 78 15.48 -20.97 4.65
N GLU A 79 16.65 -21.34 4.15
CA GLU A 79 17.94 -20.77 4.55
C GLU A 79 17.98 -19.28 4.22
N ASN A 80 17.60 -18.89 3.00
CA ASN A 80 17.53 -17.50 2.58
C ASN A 80 16.43 -16.72 3.33
N ALA A 81 15.33 -17.37 3.71
CA ALA A 81 14.24 -16.71 4.40
C ALA A 81 14.59 -16.19 5.80
N ILE A 82 15.62 -16.75 6.44
CA ILE A 82 16.06 -16.37 7.78
C ILE A 82 16.67 -14.96 7.80
N PRO A 83 17.72 -14.65 7.01
CA PRO A 83 18.32 -13.31 7.00
C PRO A 83 17.53 -12.29 6.16
N THR A 84 16.61 -12.76 5.31
CA THR A 84 15.94 -11.89 4.33
C THR A 84 14.75 -11.14 4.92
N ILE A 85 14.77 -9.81 4.83
CA ILE A 85 13.65 -8.91 5.18
C ILE A 85 12.50 -8.89 4.16
N MET A 86 12.72 -9.41 2.94
CA MET A 86 11.70 -9.39 1.89
C MET A 86 10.39 -10.04 2.37
N PRO A 87 9.22 -9.49 1.98
CA PRO A 87 7.95 -10.16 2.22
C PRO A 87 7.96 -11.58 1.65
N THR A 88 7.32 -12.52 2.34
CA THR A 88 7.29 -13.93 1.91
C THR A 88 6.78 -14.09 0.48
N ARG A 89 5.86 -13.24 0.02
CA ARG A 89 5.38 -13.23 -1.36
C ARG A 89 6.49 -12.94 -2.37
N SER A 90 7.38 -11.99 -2.06
CA SER A 90 8.43 -11.53 -2.95
C SER A 90 9.54 -12.59 -3.05
N LEU A 91 9.92 -13.18 -1.91
CA LEU A 91 10.88 -14.30 -1.89
C LEU A 91 10.38 -15.51 -2.71
N LEU A 92 9.09 -15.84 -2.61
CA LEU A 92 8.49 -16.90 -3.41
C LEU A 92 8.47 -16.57 -4.89
N ALA A 93 8.12 -15.35 -5.27
CA ALA A 93 8.09 -14.91 -6.66
C ALA A 93 9.49 -14.95 -7.30
N GLU A 94 10.49 -14.37 -6.62
CA GLU A 94 11.87 -14.33 -7.09
C GLU A 94 12.48 -15.73 -7.24
N THR A 95 12.18 -16.63 -6.30
CA THR A 95 12.70 -17.99 -6.41
C THR A 95 11.98 -18.77 -7.51
N SER A 96 10.68 -18.55 -7.68
CA SER A 96 9.89 -19.24 -8.71
C SER A 96 10.27 -18.81 -10.12
N SER A 97 10.65 -17.55 -10.34
CA SER A 97 11.07 -17.05 -11.65
C SER A 97 12.38 -17.67 -12.15
N LYS A 98 13.21 -18.21 -11.24
CA LYS A 98 14.50 -18.83 -11.54
C LYS A 98 14.43 -20.35 -11.74
N LEU A 99 13.24 -20.96 -11.66
CA LEU A 99 13.07 -22.41 -11.75
C LEU A 99 12.76 -22.89 -13.18
N PRO A 100 13.36 -24.03 -13.62
CA PRO A 100 12.92 -24.73 -14.82
C PRO A 100 11.46 -25.21 -14.73
N SER A 101 10.76 -25.29 -15.86
CA SER A 101 9.33 -25.64 -15.92
C SER A 101 9.00 -27.00 -15.30
N GLU A 102 9.88 -27.99 -15.46
CA GLU A 102 9.72 -29.35 -14.94
C GLU A 102 9.78 -29.39 -13.40
N VAL A 103 10.57 -28.49 -12.81
CA VAL A 103 10.69 -28.33 -11.36
C VAL A 103 9.50 -27.52 -10.83
N ALA A 104 9.13 -26.45 -11.53
CA ALA A 104 7.99 -25.62 -11.17
C ALA A 104 6.67 -26.41 -11.13
N GLY A 105 6.45 -27.33 -12.08
CA GLY A 105 5.27 -28.19 -12.12
C GLY A 105 5.15 -29.17 -10.95
N GLN A 106 6.25 -29.47 -10.25
CA GLN A 106 6.26 -30.34 -9.06
C GLN A 106 6.35 -29.56 -7.74
N MET A 107 6.29 -28.23 -7.79
CA MET A 107 6.34 -27.40 -6.59
C MET A 107 5.08 -27.59 -5.74
N PRO A 108 5.20 -27.56 -4.39
CA PRO A 108 4.05 -27.56 -3.51
C PRO A 108 3.17 -26.32 -3.72
N ASN A 109 1.91 -26.41 -3.30
CA ASN A 109 0.98 -25.28 -3.33
C ASN A 109 1.61 -24.01 -2.69
N PRO A 110 1.53 -22.83 -3.36
CA PRO A 110 2.09 -21.57 -2.85
C PRO A 110 1.64 -21.20 -1.43
N LYS A 111 0.40 -21.54 -1.05
CA LYS A 111 -0.12 -21.32 0.32
C LYS A 111 0.67 -22.14 1.35
N CYS A 112 1.05 -23.38 1.01
CA CYS A 112 1.86 -24.25 1.88
C CYS A 112 3.29 -23.74 1.99
N LEU A 113 3.87 -23.26 0.89
CA LEU A 113 5.20 -22.66 0.88
C LEU A 113 5.24 -21.39 1.74
N LYS A 114 4.26 -20.50 1.59
CA LYS A 114 4.12 -19.29 2.41
C LYS A 114 4.12 -19.61 3.91
N ARG A 115 3.29 -20.57 4.34
CA ARG A 115 3.24 -21.03 5.75
C ARG A 115 4.57 -21.62 6.22
N THR A 116 5.25 -22.36 5.36
CA THR A 116 6.56 -22.98 5.68
C THR A 116 7.62 -21.91 5.94
N ILE A 117 7.69 -20.90 5.07
CA ILE A 117 8.63 -19.78 5.20
C ILE A 117 8.31 -18.94 6.43
N GLN A 118 7.04 -18.63 6.68
CA GLN A 118 6.61 -17.92 7.89
C GLN A 118 6.99 -18.67 9.16
N ARG A 119 6.82 -20.00 9.20
CA ARG A 119 7.22 -20.82 10.35
C ARG A 119 8.74 -20.76 10.60
N VAL A 120 9.56 -20.84 9.55
CA VAL A 120 11.03 -20.75 9.70
C VAL A 120 11.44 -19.38 10.24
N ARG A 121 10.84 -18.31 9.71
CA ARG A 121 11.05 -16.93 10.20
C ARG A 121 10.68 -16.75 11.66
N ASN A 122 9.52 -17.28 12.07
CA ASN A 122 9.05 -17.17 13.46
C ASN A 122 9.91 -17.97 14.45
N ILE A 123 10.50 -19.09 14.03
CA ILE A 123 11.37 -19.91 14.90
C ILE A 123 12.74 -19.24 15.11
N SER A 124 13.22 -18.50 14.12
CA SER A 124 14.59 -17.99 14.11
C SER A 124 14.78 -16.68 14.89
N GLU A 125 13.77 -16.15 15.58
CA GLU A 125 13.77 -14.80 16.21
C GLU A 125 14.10 -13.62 15.26
N ALA A 126 14.43 -13.88 13.99
CA ALA A 126 14.88 -12.91 13.00
C ALA A 126 13.78 -11.94 12.53
N VAL A 127 12.53 -12.18 12.91
CA VAL A 127 11.44 -11.22 12.71
C VAL A 127 11.15 -10.60 14.06
N LEU A 128 11.62 -9.37 14.24
CA LEU A 128 11.22 -8.53 15.35
C LEU A 128 9.70 -8.50 15.43
N ALA A 129 9.17 -8.76 16.62
CA ALA A 129 7.74 -8.72 16.84
C ALA A 129 7.21 -7.32 16.49
N ASN A 130 6.03 -7.28 15.86
CA ASN A 130 5.39 -5.98 15.59
C ASN A 130 5.20 -5.23 16.91
N PRO A 131 5.59 -3.96 16.98
CA PRO A 131 5.45 -3.16 18.18
C PRO A 131 3.97 -3.06 18.58
N GLN A 132 3.71 -3.07 19.89
CA GLN A 132 2.36 -2.95 20.46
C GLN A 132 2.08 -1.53 20.99
N THR A 133 3.11 -0.71 21.11
CA THR A 133 3.05 0.68 21.57
C THR A 133 3.90 1.55 20.64
N SER A 134 3.71 2.87 20.66
CA SER A 134 4.50 3.82 19.86
C SER A 134 5.95 3.98 20.35
N ASN A 135 6.27 3.47 21.53
CA ASN A 135 7.61 3.43 22.11
C ASN A 135 8.37 2.19 21.61
N PHE A 136 8.90 2.30 20.39
CA PHE A 136 9.74 1.27 19.77
C PHE A 136 10.84 1.90 18.94
N GLU A 137 12.02 1.31 18.96
CA GLU A 137 13.09 1.70 18.04
C GLU A 137 12.87 1.05 16.68
N ILE A 138 13.10 1.81 15.61
CA ILE A 138 13.09 1.27 14.25
C ILE A 138 14.49 0.69 13.96
N PRO A 139 14.62 -0.63 13.76
CA PRO A 139 15.87 -1.27 13.39
C PRO A 139 16.47 -0.69 12.11
N ASP A 140 17.81 -0.60 12.07
CA ASP A 140 18.56 -0.02 10.94
C ASP A 140 18.17 -0.61 9.58
N GLN A 141 17.92 -1.93 9.53
CA GLN A 141 17.48 -2.63 8.32
C GLN A 141 16.14 -2.13 7.73
N PHE A 142 15.30 -1.46 8.53
CA PHE A 142 14.05 -0.83 8.07
C PHE A 142 14.19 0.67 7.84
N ARG A 143 15.33 1.26 8.20
CA ARG A 143 15.66 2.66 7.92
C ARG A 143 16.21 2.85 6.50
N LEU A 144 16.58 1.76 5.82
CA LEU A 144 17.19 1.76 4.49
C LEU A 144 16.28 1.18 3.40
N THR A 145 16.53 1.58 2.16
CA THR A 145 15.97 0.95 0.96
C THR A 145 16.64 -0.41 0.70
N LEU A 146 16.12 -1.17 -0.29
CA LEU A 146 16.73 -2.44 -0.71
C LEU A 146 18.14 -2.26 -1.30
N ASP A 147 18.42 -1.07 -1.84
CA ASP A 147 19.71 -0.73 -2.43
C ASP A 147 20.68 -0.10 -1.40
N GLY A 148 20.24 0.05 -0.15
CA GLY A 148 21.06 0.55 0.96
C GLY A 148 20.98 2.06 1.20
N ASP A 149 20.22 2.81 0.41
CA ASP A 149 20.01 4.26 0.61
C ASP A 149 19.13 4.53 1.83
N ASN A 150 19.31 5.68 2.49
CA ASN A 150 18.43 6.13 3.56
C ASN A 150 16.98 6.27 3.08
N PHE A 151 16.05 5.71 3.85
CA PHE A 151 14.62 5.71 3.54
C PHE A 151 13.77 6.33 4.64
N LEU A 152 14.02 6.01 5.92
CA LEU A 152 13.42 6.74 7.04
C LEU A 152 14.18 8.05 7.22
N LEU A 153 13.59 9.16 6.79
CA LEU A 153 14.25 10.47 6.81
C LEU A 153 13.89 11.30 8.05
N TYR A 154 12.77 11.02 8.69
CA TYR A 154 12.37 11.67 9.93
C TYR A 154 11.58 10.74 10.84
N ASP A 155 11.91 10.78 12.12
CA ASP A 155 11.24 10.08 13.20
C ASP A 155 11.13 11.00 14.41
N SER A 156 9.92 11.47 14.73
CA SER A 156 9.76 12.36 15.89
C SER A 156 9.90 11.64 17.23
N GLY A 157 9.97 10.30 17.25
CA GLY A 157 10.21 9.51 18.45
C GLY A 157 11.66 9.62 18.95
N ASP A 158 12.60 10.01 18.07
CA ASP A 158 14.01 10.22 18.43
C ASP A 158 14.22 11.40 19.41
N SER A 159 13.18 12.23 19.63
CA SER A 159 13.20 13.30 20.64
C SER A 159 12.61 12.89 21.99
N ASP A 160 12.49 11.59 22.28
CA ASP A 160 11.85 11.00 23.48
C ASP A 160 10.38 11.40 23.70
N ILE A 161 9.72 11.93 22.66
CA ILE A 161 8.28 12.25 22.65
C ILE A 161 7.59 11.24 21.72
N TYR A 162 7.07 10.18 22.33
CA TYR A 162 6.39 9.10 21.61
C TYR A 162 4.88 9.33 21.44
N GLU A 163 4.32 10.29 22.18
CA GLU A 163 2.98 10.82 21.93
C GLU A 163 3.02 11.58 20.61
N ASP A 164 2.07 11.28 19.72
CA ASP A 164 1.98 11.90 18.40
C ASP A 164 3.21 11.68 17.49
N ARG A 165 3.80 10.47 17.53
CA ARG A 165 4.94 10.10 16.67
C ARG A 165 4.61 10.24 15.18
N ILE A 166 5.51 10.87 14.43
CA ILE A 166 5.46 10.98 12.97
C ILE A 166 6.66 10.24 12.39
N LEU A 167 6.41 9.36 11.42
CA LEU A 167 7.46 8.69 10.64
C LEU A 167 7.35 9.13 9.19
N LEU A 168 8.42 9.70 8.63
CA LEU A 168 8.49 10.15 7.24
C LEU A 168 9.51 9.29 6.48
N PHE A 169 9.02 8.64 5.43
CA PHE A 169 9.82 7.83 4.53
C PHE A 169 9.88 8.44 3.14
N SER A 170 11.09 8.61 2.62
CA SER A 170 11.36 9.04 1.25
C SER A 170 12.83 8.78 0.92
N THR A 171 13.29 9.19 -0.25
CA THR A 171 14.71 9.16 -0.63
C THR A 171 15.11 10.52 -1.14
N GLU A 172 16.42 10.82 -1.17
CA GLU A 172 16.90 12.08 -1.77
C GLU A 172 16.43 12.23 -3.23
N ARG A 173 16.45 11.13 -4.00
CA ARG A 173 15.93 11.10 -5.36
C ARG A 173 14.45 11.46 -5.41
N ASN A 174 13.63 10.92 -4.51
CA ASN A 174 12.21 11.24 -4.46
C ASN A 174 11.98 12.71 -4.07
N LEU A 175 12.73 13.25 -3.11
CA LEU A 175 12.63 14.67 -2.75
C LEU A 175 13.07 15.60 -3.89
N ASN A 176 14.06 15.20 -4.69
CA ASN A 176 14.45 15.93 -5.90
C ASN A 176 13.32 15.92 -6.94
N LEU A 177 12.73 14.75 -7.22
CA LEU A 177 11.57 14.68 -8.11
C LEU A 177 10.39 15.53 -7.61
N LEU A 178 10.17 15.54 -6.30
CA LEU A 178 9.11 16.34 -5.69
C LEU A 178 9.39 17.85 -5.83
N LYS A 179 10.64 18.28 -5.64
CA LYS A 179 11.10 19.66 -5.87
C LYS A 179 10.88 20.10 -7.31
N ASP A 180 11.24 19.26 -8.27
CA ASP A 180 11.14 19.58 -9.70
C ASP A 180 9.70 19.54 -10.22
N SER A 181 8.77 19.05 -9.40
CA SER A 181 7.35 18.92 -9.76
C SER A 181 6.54 20.15 -9.35
N GLU A 182 5.82 20.73 -10.30
CA GLU A 182 4.97 21.90 -10.05
C GLU A 182 3.62 21.54 -9.37
N HIS A 183 3.13 20.33 -9.59
CA HIS A 183 1.81 19.88 -9.14
C HIS A 183 1.94 18.68 -8.21
N TRP A 184 1.47 18.85 -6.99
CA TRP A 184 1.49 17.81 -5.96
C TRP A 184 0.07 17.32 -5.68
N PHE A 185 0.00 16.09 -5.19
CA PHE A 185 -1.23 15.44 -4.79
C PHE A 185 -1.00 14.73 -3.47
N SER A 186 -1.97 14.75 -2.57
CA SER A 186 -1.90 13.92 -1.38
C SER A 186 -3.15 13.11 -1.19
N ASP A 187 -2.96 11.94 -0.61
CA ASP A 187 -4.03 11.08 -0.16
C ASP A 187 -3.64 10.45 1.18
N GLY A 188 -4.62 10.18 2.02
CA GLY A 188 -4.40 9.50 3.27
C GLY A 188 -5.27 8.26 3.41
N LYS A 189 -4.63 7.09 3.40
CA LYS A 189 -5.27 5.77 3.49
C LYS A 189 -5.32 5.25 4.92
N PHE A 190 -6.47 4.70 5.32
CA PHE A 190 -6.69 4.10 6.65
C PHE A 190 -6.50 2.58 6.66
N SER A 191 -6.95 1.89 5.61
CA SER A 191 -6.95 0.42 5.52
C SER A 191 -5.55 -0.22 5.54
N SER A 192 -4.54 0.55 5.14
CA SER A 192 -3.13 0.12 5.09
C SER A 192 -2.29 0.67 6.25
N CYS A 193 -2.91 1.42 7.17
CA CYS A 193 -2.21 2.03 8.29
C CYS A 193 -2.00 1.01 9.42
N PRO A 194 -0.77 0.88 9.97
CA PRO A 194 -0.54 0.10 11.19
C PRO A 194 -1.37 0.64 12.35
N ASN A 195 -1.85 -0.25 13.25
CA ASN A 195 -2.72 0.10 14.38
C ASN A 195 -2.16 1.16 15.35
N LEU A 196 -0.85 1.42 15.31
CA LEU A 196 -0.18 2.43 16.15
C LEU A 196 -0.33 3.86 15.62
N PHE A 197 -0.78 4.01 14.38
CA PHE A 197 -0.95 5.30 13.71
C PHE A 197 -2.39 5.43 13.22
N TYR A 198 -2.86 6.67 13.10
CA TYR A 198 -4.22 6.93 12.67
C TYR A 198 -4.37 6.89 11.15
N GLN A 199 -3.37 7.37 10.41
CA GLN A 199 -3.42 7.43 8.95
C GLN A 199 -2.07 7.22 8.30
N PHE A 200 -2.08 6.52 7.17
CA PHE A 200 -0.96 6.47 6.25
C PHE A 200 -1.16 7.53 5.16
N TYR A 201 -0.39 8.60 5.25
CA TYR A 201 -0.47 9.77 4.37
C TYR A 201 0.63 9.73 3.31
N THR A 202 0.31 10.12 2.10
CA THR A 202 1.21 9.99 0.95
C THR A 202 1.17 11.25 0.09
N ILE A 203 2.35 11.71 -0.33
CA ILE A 203 2.51 12.85 -1.24
C ILE A 203 3.07 12.34 -2.56
N HIS A 204 2.45 12.78 -3.64
CA HIS A 204 2.70 12.34 -5.00
C HIS A 204 2.99 13.53 -5.91
N SER A 205 3.65 13.25 -7.03
CA SER A 205 3.81 14.19 -8.13
C SER A 205 3.58 13.52 -9.48
N VAL A 206 3.47 14.33 -10.53
CA VAL A 206 3.41 13.83 -11.91
C VAL A 206 4.81 13.56 -12.43
N PHE A 207 5.06 12.33 -12.87
CA PHE A 207 6.29 11.93 -13.55
C PHE A 207 5.92 11.21 -14.85
N HIS A 208 6.36 11.73 -16.00
CA HIS A 208 6.02 11.21 -17.34
C HIS A 208 4.53 10.86 -17.54
N SER A 209 3.64 11.77 -17.11
CA SER A 209 2.16 11.63 -17.20
C SER A 209 1.51 10.61 -16.24
N ASP A 210 2.29 10.01 -15.35
CA ASP A 210 1.78 9.18 -14.25
C ASP A 210 1.94 9.86 -12.89
N ILE A 211 1.03 9.55 -11.97
CA ILE A 211 1.08 10.06 -10.60
C ILE A 211 1.80 9.01 -9.75
N ILE A 212 2.96 9.37 -9.19
CA ILE A 212 3.79 8.46 -8.40
C ILE A 212 3.93 8.94 -6.96
N PRO A 213 3.83 8.04 -5.96
CA PRO A 213 4.09 8.39 -4.57
C PRO A 213 5.59 8.60 -4.36
N LEU A 214 5.94 9.72 -3.72
CA LEU A 214 7.32 10.10 -3.45
C LEU A 214 7.63 10.21 -1.96
N VAL A 215 6.63 10.56 -1.14
CA VAL A 215 6.75 10.66 0.30
C VAL A 215 5.65 9.84 0.95
N TYR A 216 6.04 9.04 1.94
CA TYR A 216 5.14 8.19 2.71
C TYR A 216 5.25 8.58 4.18
N VAL A 217 4.12 8.75 4.85
CA VAL A 217 4.09 9.29 6.20
C VAL A 217 3.10 8.50 7.05
N LEU A 218 3.54 8.10 8.24
CA LEU A 218 2.64 7.59 9.27
C LEU A 218 2.33 8.73 10.23
N LEU A 219 1.05 9.11 10.28
CA LEU A 219 0.55 10.21 11.09
C LEU A 219 -0.25 9.71 12.29
N PRO A 220 -0.11 10.34 13.47
CA PRO A 220 -0.81 9.94 14.69
C PRO A 220 -2.27 10.39 14.73
N ASP A 221 -2.62 11.42 13.96
CA ASP A 221 -3.97 11.98 13.87
C ASP A 221 -4.14 12.83 12.59
N LYS A 222 -5.26 13.55 12.50
CA LYS A 222 -5.62 14.45 11.39
C LYS A 222 -5.73 15.91 11.83
N LYS A 223 -4.98 16.31 12.87
CA LYS A 223 -4.99 17.68 13.38
C LYS A 223 -4.16 18.59 12.47
N GLU A 224 -4.53 19.87 12.41
CA GLU A 224 -3.81 20.88 11.62
C GLU A 224 -2.33 21.00 12.06
N ILE A 225 -2.07 20.93 13.37
CA ILE A 225 -0.72 21.03 13.92
C ILE A 225 0.19 19.88 13.45
N THR A 226 -0.37 18.68 13.32
CA THR A 226 0.32 17.48 12.85
C THR A 226 0.72 17.61 11.39
N TYR A 227 -0.19 18.09 10.53
CA TYR A 227 0.14 18.36 9.13
C TYR A 227 1.15 19.51 8.97
N LYS A 228 1.06 20.57 9.79
CA LYS A 228 2.06 21.64 9.79
C LYS A 228 3.44 21.08 10.11
N LYS A 229 3.55 20.29 11.17
CA LYS A 229 4.81 19.62 11.54
C LYS A 229 5.33 18.77 10.39
N LEU A 230 4.49 17.95 9.75
CA LEU A 230 4.88 17.19 8.56
C LEU A 230 5.50 18.10 7.47
N PHE A 231 4.83 19.17 7.06
CA PHE A 231 5.33 20.03 5.99
C PHE A 231 6.58 20.84 6.40
N GLN A 232 6.72 21.19 7.67
CA GLN A 232 7.93 21.82 8.22
C GLN A 232 9.12 20.88 8.13
N GLU A 233 8.96 19.62 8.54
CA GLU A 233 10.02 18.61 8.45
C GLU A 233 10.37 18.30 6.99
N LEU A 234 9.37 18.25 6.10
CA LEU A 234 9.62 18.07 4.68
C LEU A 234 10.46 19.23 4.09
N LYS A 235 10.19 20.48 4.50
CA LYS A 235 11.01 21.65 4.13
C LYS A 235 12.38 21.65 4.80
N SER A 236 12.51 21.12 6.01
CA SER A 236 13.80 20.93 6.65
C SER A 236 14.68 19.96 5.84
N LEU A 237 14.10 18.85 5.39
CA LEU A 237 14.77 17.87 4.53
C LEU A 237 15.08 18.41 3.13
N LYS A 238 14.20 19.26 2.57
CA LYS A 238 14.39 19.88 1.26
C LYS A 238 13.83 21.33 1.26
N PRO A 239 14.67 22.35 1.50
CA PRO A 239 14.21 23.74 1.65
C PRO A 239 13.60 24.37 0.39
N ASP A 240 14.00 23.90 -0.79
CA ASP A 240 13.58 24.48 -2.08
C ASP A 240 12.20 23.98 -2.57
N LEU A 241 11.46 23.25 -1.73
CA LEU A 241 10.13 22.75 -2.10
C LEU A 241 9.14 23.90 -2.27
N CYS A 242 8.62 24.08 -3.48
CA CYS A 242 7.71 25.16 -3.81
C CYS A 242 6.69 24.73 -4.88
N PRO A 243 5.68 23.89 -4.53
CA PRO A 243 4.66 23.47 -5.48
C PRO A 243 3.80 24.65 -5.93
N LYS A 244 3.48 24.73 -7.23
CA LYS A 244 2.51 25.70 -7.75
C LYS A 244 1.09 25.35 -7.36
N SER A 245 0.75 24.05 -7.33
CA SER A 245 -0.57 23.60 -6.89
C SER A 245 -0.51 22.33 -6.06
N PHE A 246 -1.44 22.18 -5.12
CA PHE A 246 -1.58 21.00 -4.28
C PHE A 246 -3.03 20.51 -4.30
N MET A 247 -3.25 19.31 -4.85
CA MET A 247 -4.55 18.65 -4.81
C MET A 247 -4.69 17.77 -3.56
N VAL A 248 -5.74 18.01 -2.79
CA VAL A 248 -5.97 17.34 -1.50
C VAL A 248 -7.45 16.98 -1.31
N ASP A 249 -7.71 16.18 -0.29
CA ASP A 249 -9.05 15.88 0.19
C ASP A 249 -9.69 17.09 0.85
N PHE A 250 -11.03 17.08 0.95
CA PHE A 250 -11.81 18.14 1.60
C PHE A 250 -11.69 18.10 3.12
N GLU A 251 -10.51 18.49 3.60
CA GLU A 251 -10.17 18.55 5.00
C GLU A 251 -9.50 19.88 5.36
N LYS A 252 -10.13 20.64 6.26
CA LYS A 252 -9.63 21.95 6.67
C LYS A 252 -8.24 21.91 7.29
N ALA A 253 -7.96 20.88 8.10
CA ALA A 253 -6.69 20.75 8.79
C ALA A 253 -5.49 20.72 7.83
N VAL A 254 -5.52 19.85 6.81
CA VAL A 254 -4.44 19.76 5.82
C VAL A 254 -4.40 21.00 4.92
N MET A 255 -5.55 21.55 4.50
CA MET A 255 -5.60 22.75 3.67
C MET A 255 -5.01 23.97 4.39
N ASN A 256 -5.33 24.15 5.67
CA ASN A 256 -4.77 25.24 6.47
C ASN A 256 -3.26 25.07 6.69
N ALA A 257 -2.81 23.83 6.93
CA ALA A 257 -1.38 23.53 7.04
C ALA A 257 -0.64 23.85 5.74
N ILE A 258 -1.16 23.43 4.58
CA ILE A 258 -0.56 23.77 3.27
C ILE A 258 -0.53 25.27 3.06
N LYS A 259 -1.63 25.98 3.35
CA LYS A 259 -1.69 27.44 3.19
C LYS A 259 -0.67 28.17 4.08
N ASN A 260 -0.38 27.63 5.25
CA ASN A 260 0.59 28.20 6.17
C ASN A 260 2.03 27.90 5.73
N GLU A 261 2.29 26.66 5.31
CA GLU A 261 3.65 26.19 5.02
C GLU A 261 4.09 26.46 3.57
N PHE A 262 3.14 26.59 2.65
CA PHE A 262 3.33 26.96 1.24
C PHE A 262 2.34 28.06 0.81
N PRO A 263 2.55 29.32 1.24
CA PRO A 263 1.56 30.41 1.06
C PRO A 263 1.21 30.76 -0.38
N HIS A 264 2.09 30.46 -1.33
CA HIS A 264 1.91 30.74 -2.76
C HIS A 264 1.29 29.58 -3.55
N THR A 265 1.07 28.44 -2.90
CA THR A 265 0.52 27.24 -3.55
C THR A 265 -0.98 27.33 -3.69
N LYS A 266 -1.49 27.07 -4.90
CA LYS A 266 -2.93 26.95 -5.15
C LYS A 266 -3.44 25.60 -4.63
N ILE A 267 -4.36 25.63 -3.68
CA ILE A 267 -4.99 24.42 -3.12
C ILE A 267 -6.20 24.05 -3.98
N HIS A 268 -6.29 22.78 -4.38
CA HIS A 268 -7.43 22.26 -5.12
C HIS A 268 -8.01 21.03 -4.43
N GLY A 269 -9.33 20.94 -4.39
CA GLY A 269 -10.04 19.75 -3.97
C GLY A 269 -10.08 18.72 -5.10
N CYS A 270 -10.05 17.44 -4.72
CA CYS A 270 -10.22 16.37 -5.69
C CYS A 270 -11.70 16.22 -6.12
N PHE A 271 -11.97 16.19 -7.44
CA PHE A 271 -13.33 16.00 -7.98
C PHE A 271 -13.96 14.65 -7.60
N PHE A 272 -13.12 13.61 -7.47
CA PHE A 272 -13.58 12.31 -6.98
C PHE A 272 -14.11 12.42 -5.55
N HIS A 273 -13.36 13.09 -4.67
CA HIS A 273 -13.80 13.34 -3.29
C HIS A 273 -15.04 14.22 -3.19
N LEU A 274 -15.23 15.17 -4.11
CA LEU A 274 -16.47 15.96 -4.21
C LEU A 274 -17.65 15.03 -4.54
N SER A 275 -17.50 14.20 -5.57
CA SER A 275 -18.50 13.24 -6.00
C SER A 275 -18.83 12.22 -4.89
N GLN A 276 -17.81 11.75 -4.16
CA GLN A 276 -17.98 10.87 -3.00
C GLN A 276 -18.67 11.57 -1.82
N ALA A 277 -18.44 12.86 -1.61
CA ALA A 277 -19.13 13.63 -0.57
C ALA A 277 -20.63 13.74 -0.88
N VAL A 278 -20.99 14.04 -2.13
CA VAL A 278 -22.39 14.04 -2.60
C VAL A 278 -23.01 12.64 -2.45
N TRP A 279 -22.29 11.59 -2.86
CA TRP A 279 -22.74 10.20 -2.71
C TRP A 279 -23.03 9.81 -1.26
N ARG A 280 -22.15 10.17 -0.32
CA ARG A 280 -22.37 9.92 1.11
C ARG A 280 -23.65 10.59 1.64
N GLN A 281 -24.00 11.76 1.14
CA GLN A 281 -25.24 12.44 1.53
C GLN A 281 -26.48 11.79 0.93
N ILE A 282 -26.42 11.34 -0.32
CA ILE A 282 -27.49 10.52 -0.93
C ILE A 282 -27.74 9.27 -0.06
N GLN A 283 -26.68 8.59 0.37
CA GLN A 283 -26.79 7.42 1.26
C GLN A 283 -27.36 7.79 2.63
N HIS A 284 -26.84 8.86 3.25
CA HIS A 284 -27.25 9.31 4.58
C HIS A 284 -28.73 9.65 4.66
N HIS A 285 -29.29 10.25 3.59
CA HIS A 285 -30.70 10.61 3.49
C HIS A 285 -31.59 9.48 2.93
N GLY A 286 -31.08 8.26 2.79
CA GLY A 286 -31.87 7.10 2.35
C GLY A 286 -32.21 7.06 0.86
N LEU A 287 -31.58 7.92 0.05
CA LEU A 287 -31.85 8.07 -1.38
C LEU A 287 -31.05 7.11 -2.26
N ALA A 288 -30.23 6.22 -1.66
CA ALA A 288 -29.35 5.30 -2.39
C ALA A 288 -30.13 4.34 -3.33
N LYS A 289 -31.28 3.82 -2.89
CA LYS A 289 -32.11 2.95 -3.72
C LYS A 289 -32.66 3.70 -4.94
N GLN A 290 -33.21 4.89 -4.71
CA GLN A 290 -33.72 5.74 -5.79
C GLN A 290 -32.61 6.14 -6.77
N TYR A 291 -31.41 6.46 -6.27
CA TYR A 291 -30.25 6.72 -7.12
C TYR A 291 -29.86 5.54 -8.03
N SER A 292 -30.04 4.31 -7.54
CA SER A 292 -29.75 3.10 -8.31
C SER A 292 -30.86 2.77 -9.31
N ASP A 293 -32.11 2.94 -8.91
CA ASP A 293 -33.28 2.46 -9.65
C ASP A 293 -33.83 3.50 -10.65
N ASP A 294 -33.61 4.80 -10.39
CA ASP A 294 -34.10 5.91 -11.22
C ASP A 294 -32.94 6.67 -11.88
N VAL A 295 -32.80 6.45 -13.20
CA VAL A 295 -31.79 7.11 -14.04
C VAL A 295 -31.98 8.62 -14.09
N LYS A 296 -33.22 9.11 -14.07
CA LYS A 296 -33.51 10.55 -14.11
C LYS A 296 -33.05 11.20 -12.80
N PHE A 297 -33.43 10.63 -11.65
CA PHE A 297 -32.93 11.08 -10.35
C PHE A 297 -31.40 11.07 -10.28
N SER A 298 -30.77 9.99 -10.72
CA SER A 298 -29.30 9.87 -10.75
C SER A 298 -28.65 10.95 -11.61
N LEU A 299 -29.23 11.28 -12.77
CA LEU A 299 -28.72 12.33 -13.64
C LEU A 299 -28.85 13.71 -12.99
N GLU A 300 -30.03 14.03 -12.43
CA GLU A 300 -30.31 15.34 -11.83
C GLU A 300 -29.39 15.59 -10.63
N VAL A 301 -29.25 14.62 -9.73
CA VAL A 301 -28.36 14.77 -8.57
C VAL A 301 -26.88 14.87 -8.98
N ARG A 302 -26.46 14.20 -10.06
CA ARG A 302 -25.08 14.33 -10.59
C ARG A 302 -24.78 15.73 -11.13
N LYS A 303 -25.79 16.51 -11.52
CA LYS A 303 -25.58 17.90 -11.95
C LYS A 303 -24.98 18.76 -10.83
N LEU A 304 -25.27 18.45 -9.55
CA LEU A 304 -24.64 19.13 -8.42
C LEU A 304 -23.11 19.01 -8.45
N ALA A 305 -22.58 17.81 -8.64
CA ALA A 305 -21.13 17.62 -8.80
C ALA A 305 -20.62 18.24 -10.11
N ALA A 306 -21.42 18.20 -11.19
CA ALA A 306 -21.05 18.76 -12.49
C ALA A 306 -20.88 20.29 -12.48
N LEU A 307 -21.41 21.00 -11.47
CA LEU A 307 -21.14 22.43 -11.26
C LEU A 307 -19.64 22.73 -11.13
N ALA A 308 -18.81 21.73 -10.79
CA ALA A 308 -17.37 21.89 -10.76
C ALA A 308 -16.78 22.24 -12.13
N PHE A 309 -17.52 22.02 -13.22
CA PHE A 309 -17.08 22.30 -14.59
C PHE A 309 -17.73 23.54 -15.19
N VAL A 310 -18.44 24.34 -14.39
CA VAL A 310 -18.96 25.64 -14.79
C VAL A 310 -17.89 26.70 -14.49
N PRO A 311 -17.73 27.76 -15.32
CA PRO A 311 -16.87 28.90 -14.98
C PRO A 311 -17.15 29.40 -13.57
N VAL A 312 -16.11 29.72 -12.79
CA VAL A 312 -16.22 30.04 -11.35
C VAL A 312 -17.25 31.15 -11.08
N ASP A 313 -17.28 32.19 -11.91
CA ASP A 313 -18.21 33.32 -11.82
C ASP A 313 -19.67 32.97 -12.15
N LYS A 314 -19.89 31.82 -12.80
CA LYS A 314 -21.20 31.31 -13.23
C LYS A 314 -21.73 30.16 -12.38
N VAL A 315 -20.96 29.66 -11.41
CA VAL A 315 -21.35 28.52 -10.56
C VAL A 315 -22.62 28.82 -9.77
N ILE A 316 -22.70 29.98 -9.12
CA ILE A 316 -23.85 30.36 -8.30
C ILE A 316 -25.10 30.52 -9.19
N GLU A 317 -24.98 31.25 -10.30
CA GLU A 317 -26.07 31.41 -11.28
C GLU A 317 -26.58 30.06 -11.81
N SER A 318 -25.66 29.14 -12.15
CA SER A 318 -26.01 27.80 -12.66
C SER A 318 -26.65 26.93 -11.59
N PHE A 319 -26.27 27.09 -10.33
CA PHE A 319 -26.90 26.40 -9.20
C PHE A 319 -28.33 26.88 -8.99
N GLU A 320 -28.59 28.19 -9.01
CA GLU A 320 -29.96 28.73 -8.89
C GLU A 320 -30.85 28.28 -10.06
N LEU A 321 -30.34 28.34 -11.30
CA LEU A 321 -31.07 27.81 -12.47
C LEU A 321 -31.40 26.32 -12.37
N LEU A 322 -30.53 25.54 -11.70
CA LEU A 322 -30.78 24.13 -11.44
C LEU A 322 -31.92 23.94 -10.43
N LEU A 323 -31.97 24.75 -9.37
CA LEU A 323 -33.04 24.74 -8.37
C LEU A 323 -34.40 25.18 -8.96
N GLU A 324 -34.39 26.10 -9.92
CA GLU A 324 -35.59 26.55 -10.64
C GLU A 324 -36.09 25.55 -11.70
N SER A 325 -35.36 24.48 -11.95
CA SER A 325 -35.79 23.47 -12.92
C SER A 325 -37.03 22.71 -12.42
N THR A 326 -37.88 22.28 -13.36
CA THR A 326 -39.13 21.58 -13.03
C THR A 326 -38.90 20.36 -12.13
N TYR A 327 -37.81 19.62 -12.34
CA TYR A 327 -37.48 18.47 -11.52
C TYR A 327 -37.19 18.83 -10.07
N TYR A 328 -36.43 19.89 -9.83
CA TYR A 328 -36.05 20.30 -8.48
C TYR A 328 -37.26 20.88 -7.71
N ILE A 329 -38.12 21.64 -8.40
CA ILE A 329 -39.36 22.17 -7.82
C ILE A 329 -40.33 21.02 -7.46
N GLU A 330 -40.55 20.07 -8.37
CA GLU A 330 -41.45 18.93 -8.13
C GLU A 330 -40.95 18.00 -7.00
N ASN A 331 -39.63 17.94 -6.77
CA ASN A 331 -39.00 17.06 -5.80
C ASN A 331 -38.37 17.82 -4.61
N GLU A 332 -38.80 19.05 -4.35
CA GLU A 332 -38.19 19.95 -3.34
C GLU A 332 -38.08 19.28 -1.96
N GLN A 333 -39.16 18.67 -1.47
CA GLN A 333 -39.16 18.03 -0.14
C GLN A 333 -38.15 16.88 -0.03
N MET A 334 -37.97 16.13 -1.11
CA MET A 334 -37.03 15.00 -1.16
C MET A 334 -35.58 15.48 -1.26
N LEU A 335 -35.33 16.51 -2.07
CA LEU A 335 -33.98 17.03 -2.34
C LEU A 335 -33.51 18.05 -1.31
N SER A 336 -34.40 18.65 -0.53
CA SER A 336 -34.10 19.71 0.44
C SER A 336 -32.93 19.38 1.38
N PRO A 337 -32.82 18.17 1.98
CA PRO A 337 -31.67 17.84 2.82
C PRO A 337 -30.33 17.85 2.06
N LEU A 338 -30.33 17.32 0.84
CA LEU A 338 -29.15 17.28 -0.03
C LEU A 338 -28.75 18.68 -0.51
N ILE A 339 -29.73 19.51 -0.90
CA ILE A 339 -29.52 20.91 -1.31
C ILE A 339 -28.98 21.73 -0.13
N THR A 340 -29.59 21.60 1.06
CA THR A 340 -29.14 22.30 2.27
C THR A 340 -27.69 21.96 2.61
N TYR A 341 -27.32 20.68 2.52
CA TYR A 341 -25.93 20.26 2.67
C TYR A 341 -25.03 20.91 1.61
N PHE A 342 -25.47 20.90 0.35
CA PHE A 342 -24.67 21.37 -0.77
C PHE A 342 -24.45 22.90 -0.71
N GLU A 343 -25.47 23.66 -0.32
CA GLU A 343 -25.38 25.09 -0.05
C GLU A 343 -24.42 25.38 1.09
N GLY A 344 -24.56 24.73 2.24
CA GLY A 344 -23.66 24.97 3.38
C GLY A 344 -22.19 24.64 3.08
N THR A 345 -21.96 23.61 2.28
CA THR A 345 -20.62 23.05 2.07
C THR A 345 -19.89 23.66 0.88
N TRP A 346 -20.58 23.91 -0.24
CA TRP A 346 -19.96 24.18 -1.55
C TRP A 346 -20.33 25.52 -2.17
N ILE A 347 -21.58 25.99 -2.00
CA ILE A 347 -22.09 27.19 -2.68
C ILE A 347 -22.12 28.42 -1.76
N GLY A 348 -22.50 28.23 -0.50
CA GLY A 348 -22.78 29.28 0.48
C GLY A 348 -24.28 29.50 0.66
N ILE A 349 -24.72 29.83 1.87
CA ILE A 349 -26.16 29.96 2.22
C ILE A 349 -26.59 31.42 2.13
N LEU A 350 -27.73 31.70 1.47
CA LEU A 350 -28.34 33.03 1.46
C LEU A 350 -28.91 33.38 2.85
N ASP A 351 -28.51 34.52 3.38
CA ASP A 351 -29.11 35.06 4.60
C ASP A 351 -30.45 35.78 4.31
N ARG A 352 -31.19 36.11 5.36
CA ARG A 352 -32.49 36.81 5.26
C ARG A 352 -32.40 38.20 4.62
N ARG A 353 -31.19 38.75 4.45
CA ARG A 353 -30.91 40.06 3.86
C ARG A 353 -30.42 39.93 2.41
N GLY A 354 -30.38 38.72 1.85
CA GLY A 354 -29.91 38.44 0.50
C GLY A 354 -28.39 38.30 0.37
N ASN A 355 -27.61 38.32 1.46
CA ASN A 355 -26.17 38.12 1.39
C ASN A 355 -25.84 36.64 1.50
N ARG A 356 -24.96 36.13 0.62
CA ARG A 356 -24.51 34.74 0.68
C ARG A 356 -23.37 34.60 1.70
N ARG A 357 -23.58 33.78 2.73
CA ARG A 357 -22.53 33.37 3.67
C ARG A 357 -21.51 32.49 2.95
N PRO A 358 -20.21 32.62 3.27
CA PRO A 358 -19.18 31.82 2.62
C PRO A 358 -19.42 30.32 2.89
N PRO A 359 -19.24 29.45 1.87
CA PRO A 359 -19.32 28.00 2.04
C PRO A 359 -18.17 27.48 2.91
N LEU A 360 -18.31 26.24 3.39
CA LEU A 360 -17.23 25.54 4.07
C LEU A 360 -15.98 25.44 3.17
N PHE A 361 -16.14 25.10 1.89
CA PHE A 361 -15.08 25.10 0.89
C PHE A 361 -15.42 26.09 -0.22
N SER A 362 -14.53 27.04 -0.50
CA SER A 362 -14.78 28.06 -1.53
C SER A 362 -14.85 27.43 -2.93
N ILE A 363 -15.58 28.09 -3.83
CA ILE A 363 -15.83 27.59 -5.19
C ILE A 363 -14.52 27.34 -5.93
N GLU A 364 -13.54 28.23 -5.77
CA GLU A 364 -12.22 28.14 -6.40
C GLU A 364 -11.45 26.88 -6.02
N ILE A 365 -11.71 26.32 -4.82
CA ILE A 365 -11.01 25.12 -4.35
C ILE A 365 -11.52 23.88 -5.09
N TRP A 366 -12.85 23.71 -5.22
CA TRP A 366 -13.43 22.49 -5.77
C TRP A 366 -13.76 22.57 -7.27
N ASN A 367 -13.69 23.76 -7.86
CA ASN A 367 -13.89 23.97 -9.29
C ASN A 367 -12.74 23.39 -10.13
N CYS A 368 -13.10 22.85 -11.28
CA CYS A 368 -12.24 22.14 -12.23
C CYS A 368 -12.22 22.77 -13.62
N TYR A 369 -12.91 23.89 -13.85
CA TYR A 369 -13.04 24.54 -15.17
C TYR A 369 -11.68 24.94 -15.75
N ASP A 370 -10.87 25.69 -15.00
CA ASP A 370 -9.54 26.12 -15.47
C ASP A 370 -8.59 24.93 -15.63
N ARG A 371 -8.68 23.94 -14.73
CA ARG A 371 -7.86 22.72 -14.79
C ARG A 371 -8.15 21.88 -16.03
N LEU A 372 -9.39 21.89 -16.52
CA LEU A 372 -9.75 21.27 -17.80
C LEU A 372 -9.05 21.95 -18.97
N GLN A 373 -9.03 23.28 -18.99
CA GLN A 373 -8.37 24.05 -20.04
C GLN A 373 -6.84 23.83 -20.03
N GLU A 374 -6.26 23.73 -18.84
CA GLU A 374 -4.82 23.50 -18.64
C GLU A 374 -4.41 22.00 -18.75
N SER A 375 -5.34 21.09 -19.06
CA SER A 375 -5.09 19.64 -19.10
C SER A 375 -4.48 19.06 -17.82
N LEU A 376 -4.77 19.67 -16.67
CA LEU A 376 -4.28 19.22 -15.37
C LEU A 376 -5.14 18.07 -14.81
N PRO A 377 -4.57 17.18 -13.98
CA PRO A 377 -5.36 16.15 -13.32
C PRO A 377 -6.47 16.76 -12.45
N ARG A 378 -7.63 16.09 -12.44
CA ARG A 378 -8.86 16.50 -11.72
C ARG A 378 -9.24 15.53 -10.60
N THR A 379 -8.74 14.31 -10.72
CA THR A 379 -8.95 13.24 -9.74
C THR A 379 -7.61 12.65 -9.34
N ASN A 380 -7.58 12.10 -8.15
CA ASN A 380 -6.51 11.28 -7.60
C ASN A 380 -6.78 9.77 -7.85
N ASN A 381 -7.73 9.36 -8.71
CA ASN A 381 -8.13 7.93 -8.83
C ASN A 381 -6.95 6.95 -9.07
N LYS A 382 -5.87 7.38 -9.74
CA LYS A 382 -4.65 6.56 -9.91
C LYS A 382 -3.93 6.27 -8.58
N ILE A 383 -4.09 7.13 -7.58
CA ILE A 383 -3.56 7.01 -6.22
C ILE A 383 -4.38 6.02 -5.38
N GLU A 384 -5.70 5.97 -5.59
CA GLU A 384 -6.61 5.17 -4.77
C GLU A 384 -6.62 3.67 -5.13
N VAL A 385 -6.40 3.33 -6.40
CA VAL A 385 -6.45 1.94 -6.93
C VAL A 385 -5.11 1.18 -6.76
N ALA A 386 -4.04 1.86 -6.32
CA ALA A 386 -2.72 1.27 -6.08
C ALA A 386 -2.57 0.63 -4.69
#